data_AF-A0A8J8PSI1-F1
#
_entry.id   AF-A0A8J8PSI1-F1
#
_cell.length_a   1.000
_cell.length_b   1.000
_cell.length_c   1.000
_cell.angle_alpha   90.00
_cell.angle_beta   90.00
_cell.angle_gamma   90.00
#
_symmetry.space_group_name_H-M   'P 1'
#
loop_
_entity.id
_entity.type
_entity.pdbx_description
1 polymer ?
#
loop_
_entity_poly.entity_id
_entity_poly.type
_entity_poly.pdbx_seq_one_letter_code
_entity_poly.pdbx_strand_id
1 'polypeptide(L)'
;MKLAHYSIILSIISLIFGGLLLLGKVPIILSIGTYSIVFLLLILLILLDRFAIVKYILLLLALLAIISSSVSTAHLNALEEIGSSEYITVLDILMILGFYVGPILYILSFIRENLKRRRY
;
A
#
# COMPACT_ATOMS: atom_id res chain seq x y z
N MET A 1 14.61 -7.10 6.90
CA MET A 1 13.65 -6.59 7.90
C MET A 1 13.43 -5.07 7.81
N LYS A 2 14.46 -4.21 7.86
CA LYS A 2 14.25 -2.74 7.74
C LYS A 2 13.47 -2.31 6.48
N LEU A 3 13.79 -2.89 5.32
CA LEU A 3 13.10 -2.57 4.07
C LEU A 3 11.60 -2.90 4.10
N ALA A 4 11.21 -4.06 4.66
CA ALA A 4 9.81 -4.45 4.84
C ALA A 4 9.05 -3.48 5.76
N HIS A 5 9.69 -2.94 6.80
CA HIS A 5 9.06 -1.94 7.66
C HIS A 5 8.83 -0.64 6.90
N TYR A 6 9.87 -0.13 6.23
CA TYR A 6 9.75 1.11 5.45
C TYR A 6 8.74 1.01 4.32
N SER A 7 8.63 -0.15 3.68
CA SER A 7 7.64 -0.35 2.62
C SER A 7 6.20 -0.29 3.14
N ILE A 8 5.94 -0.87 4.32
CA ILE A 8 4.61 -0.82 4.95
C ILE A 8 4.30 0.61 5.46
N ILE A 9 5.29 1.27 6.08
CA ILE A 9 5.15 2.65 6.55
C ILE A 9 4.86 3.59 5.38
N LEU A 10 5.54 3.43 4.25
CA LEU A 10 5.28 4.20 3.03
C LEU A 10 3.83 4.04 2.58
N SER A 11 3.32 2.81 2.53
CA SER A 11 1.92 2.56 2.19
C SER A 11 0.96 3.20 3.18
N ILE A 12 1.20 3.06 4.49
CA ILE A 12 0.36 3.64 5.54
C ILE A 12 0.28 5.17 5.40
N ILE A 13 1.43 5.83 5.29
CA ILE A 13 1.50 7.29 5.16
C ILE A 13 0.76 7.74 3.89
N SER A 14 1.00 7.07 2.77
CA SER A 14 0.36 7.41 1.50
C SER A 14 -1.16 7.25 1.55
N LEU A 15 -1.65 6.18 2.17
CA LEU A 15 -3.08 5.92 2.34
C LEU A 15 -3.75 6.90 3.31
N ILE A 16 -3.06 7.31 4.39
CA ILE A 16 -3.58 8.33 5.31
C ILE A 16 -3.76 9.66 4.57
N PHE A 17 -2.72 10.14 3.89
CA PHE A 17 -2.81 11.42 3.18
C PHE A 17 -3.78 11.36 1.99
N GLY A 18 -3.75 10.28 1.21
CA GLY A 18 -4.69 10.08 0.11
C GLY A 18 -6.13 10.01 0.60
N GLY A 19 -6.38 9.25 1.66
CA GLY A 19 -7.69 9.16 2.31
C GLY A 19 -8.18 10.50 2.84
N LEU A 20 -7.32 11.30 3.48
CA LEU A 20 -7.66 12.62 4.00
C LEU A 20 -8.06 13.59 2.89
N LEU A 21 -7.30 13.62 1.78
CA LEU A 21 -7.59 14.50 0.65
C LEU A 21 -8.91 14.13 -0.04
N LEU A 22 -9.26 12.85 -0.07
CA LEU A 22 -10.49 12.33 -0.67
C LEU A 22 -11.72 12.40 0.23
N LEU A 23 -11.58 12.78 1.52
CA LEU A 23 -12.72 12.91 2.43
C LEU A 23 -13.76 13.90 1.89
N GLY A 24 -15.02 13.47 1.86
CA GLY A 24 -16.14 14.25 1.32
C GLY A 24 -16.20 14.34 -0.21
N LYS A 25 -15.22 13.78 -0.93
CA LYS A 25 -15.19 13.72 -2.40
C LYS A 25 -15.50 12.33 -2.96
N VAL A 26 -15.36 11.29 -2.15
CA VAL A 26 -15.69 9.91 -2.51
C VAL A 26 -16.79 9.34 -1.60
N PRO A 27 -17.53 8.31 -2.04
CA PRO A 27 -18.48 7.60 -1.19
C PRO A 27 -17.89 7.21 0.17
N ILE A 28 -18.65 7.43 1.24
CA ILE A 28 -18.16 7.24 2.62
C ILE A 28 -17.67 5.81 2.88
N ILE A 29 -18.26 4.82 2.20
CA ILE A 29 -17.86 3.41 2.27
C ILE A 29 -16.39 3.21 1.85
N LEU A 30 -15.91 3.95 0.84
CA LEU A 30 -14.54 3.87 0.35
C LEU A 30 -13.56 4.54 1.32
N SER A 31 -13.98 5.65 1.92
CA SER A 31 -13.19 6.33 2.97
C SER A 31 -13.01 5.43 4.19
N ILE A 32 -14.10 4.83 4.69
CA ILE A 32 -14.07 3.88 5.81
C ILE A 32 -13.19 2.67 5.46
N GLY A 33 -13.33 2.13 4.25
CA GLY A 33 -12.49 1.02 3.78
C GLY A 33 -11.00 1.36 3.81
N THR A 34 -10.62 2.54 3.33
CA THR A 34 -9.23 3.00 3.31
C THR A 34 -8.64 3.07 4.73
N TYR A 35 -9.34 3.70 5.67
CA TYR A 35 -8.87 3.78 7.06
C TYR A 35 -8.87 2.43 7.78
N SER A 36 -9.78 1.51 7.41
CA SER A 36 -9.77 0.14 7.91
C SER A 36 -8.52 -0.62 7.47
N ILE A 37 -8.09 -0.45 6.21
CA ILE A 37 -6.85 -1.02 5.69
C ILE A 37 -5.64 -0.40 6.41
N VAL A 38 -5.62 0.92 6.62
CA VAL A 38 -4.56 1.59 7.38
C VAL A 38 -4.43 1.00 8.78
N PHE A 39 -5.55 0.82 9.49
CA PHE A 39 -5.55 0.24 10.82
C PHE A 39 -5.03 -1.20 10.83
N LEU A 40 -5.45 -2.02 9.86
CA LEU A 40 -4.94 -3.38 9.68
C LEU A 40 -3.42 -3.37 9.44
N LEU A 41 -2.92 -2.51 8.55
CA LEU A 41 -1.49 -2.42 8.25
C LEU A 41 -0.67 -1.97 9.47
N LEU A 42 -1.19 -1.07 10.31
CA LEU A 42 -0.55 -0.70 11.57
C LEU A 42 -0.42 -1.88 12.53
N ILE A 43 -1.49 -2.67 12.68
CA ILE A 43 -1.44 -3.89 13.49
C ILE A 43 -0.40 -4.86 12.94
N LEU A 44 -0.43 -5.14 11.64
CA LEU A 44 0.50 -6.07 11.01
C LEU A 44 1.96 -5.57 11.09
N LEU A 45 2.20 -4.25 11.01
CA LEU A 45 3.52 -3.66 11.18
C LEU A 45 4.10 -3.97 12.57
N ILE A 46 3.28 -3.82 13.63
CA ILE A 46 3.72 -4.11 15.01
C ILE A 46 3.99 -5.61 15.22
N LEU A 47 3.24 -6.47 14.53
CA LEU A 47 3.33 -7.93 14.66
C LEU A 47 4.36 -8.57 13.72
N LEU A 48 4.91 -7.83 12.76
CA LEU A 48 5.77 -8.32 11.67
C LEU A 48 6.96 -9.16 12.16
N ASP A 49 7.59 -8.71 13.24
CA ASP A 49 8.79 -9.35 13.79
C ASP A 49 8.46 -10.46 14.79
N ARG A 50 7.21 -10.49 15.30
CA ARG A 50 6.77 -11.45 16.31
C ARG A 50 6.29 -12.76 15.70
N PHE A 51 5.62 -12.70 14.54
CA PHE A 51 4.96 -13.86 13.96
C PHE A 51 5.35 -14.06 12.49
N ALA A 52 5.94 -15.23 12.17
CA ALA A 52 6.35 -15.54 10.81
C ALA A 52 5.18 -15.49 9.80
N ILE A 53 3.96 -15.88 10.23
CA ILE A 53 2.76 -15.88 9.38
C ILE A 53 2.40 -14.47 8.87
N VAL A 54 2.68 -13.42 9.65
CA VAL A 54 2.40 -12.02 9.28
C VAL A 54 3.12 -11.65 7.99
N LYS A 55 4.31 -12.20 7.75
CA LYS A 55 5.07 -11.95 6.52
C LYS A 55 4.32 -12.43 5.27
N TYR A 56 3.64 -13.55 5.37
CA TYR A 56 2.85 -14.13 4.28
C TYR A 56 1.52 -13.41 4.10
N ILE A 57 0.88 -12.99 5.19
CA ILE A 57 -0.34 -12.15 5.14
C ILE A 57 -0.03 -10.84 4.41
N LEU A 58 1.04 -10.15 4.78
CA LEU A 58 1.46 -8.92 4.11
C LEU A 58 1.87 -9.15 2.66
N LEU A 59 2.44 -10.30 2.31
CA LEU A 59 2.72 -10.66 0.92
C LEU A 59 1.42 -10.77 0.12
N LEU A 60 0.43 -11.48 0.68
CA LEU A 60 -0.89 -11.61 0.05
C LEU A 60 -1.55 -10.24 -0.12
N LEU A 61 -1.53 -9.40 0.92
CA LEU A 61 -2.08 -8.04 0.85
C LEU A 61 -1.34 -7.17 -0.17
N ALA A 62 -0.02 -7.27 -0.27
CA ALA A 62 0.76 -6.55 -1.27
C ALA A 62 0.37 -6.95 -2.70
N LEU A 63 0.20 -8.25 -2.96
CA LEU A 63 -0.27 -8.75 -4.25
C LEU A 63 -1.70 -8.30 -4.55
N LEU A 64 -2.61 -8.41 -3.57
CA LEU A 64 -3.99 -7.97 -3.72
C LEU A 64 -4.09 -6.46 -3.96
N ALA A 65 -3.25 -5.65 -3.31
CA ALA A 65 -3.20 -4.21 -3.53
C ALA A 65 -2.86 -3.89 -5.00
N ILE A 66 -1.81 -4.51 -5.55
CA ILE A 66 -1.40 -4.31 -6.94
C ILE A 66 -2.50 -4.77 -7.90
N ILE A 67 -3.05 -5.96 -7.69
CA ILE A 67 -4.09 -6.53 -8.57
C ILE A 67 -5.36 -5.67 -8.51
N SER A 68 -5.86 -5.38 -7.31
CA SER A 68 -7.05 -4.57 -7.13
C SER A 68 -6.87 -3.17 -7.70
N SER A 69 -5.68 -2.59 -7.57
CA SER A 69 -5.39 -1.27 -8.11
C SER A 69 -5.39 -1.27 -9.64
N SER A 70 -4.79 -2.28 -10.27
CA SER A 70 -4.69 -2.38 -11.73
C SER A 70 -6.03 -2.67 -12.42
N VAL A 71 -7.03 -3.18 -11.70
CA VAL A 71 -8.40 -3.43 -12.23
C VAL A 71 -9.38 -2.31 -11.85
N SER A 72 -8.98 -1.40 -10.95
CA SER A 72 -9.83 -0.30 -10.49
C SER A 72 -9.95 0.78 -11.57
N THR A 73 -11.16 0.99 -12.10
CA THR A 73 -11.44 2.09 -13.03
C THR A 73 -11.13 3.45 -12.43
N ALA A 74 -11.33 3.63 -11.12
CA ALA A 74 -10.99 4.87 -10.44
C ALA A 74 -9.49 5.16 -10.48
N HIS A 75 -8.64 4.14 -10.32
CA HIS A 75 -7.19 4.31 -10.40
C HIS A 75 -6.70 4.48 -11.84
N LEU A 76 -7.33 3.80 -12.80
CA LEU A 76 -7.02 3.98 -14.22
C LEU A 76 -7.36 5.41 -14.69
N ASN A 77 -8.56 5.90 -14.35
CA ASN A 77 -8.97 7.26 -14.71
C ASN A 77 -8.09 8.31 -14.03
N ALA A 78 -7.70 8.10 -12.77
CA ALA A 78 -6.79 9.00 -12.06
C ALA A 78 -5.42 9.10 -12.78
N LEU A 79 -4.87 7.97 -13.24
CA LEU A 79 -3.62 7.96 -14.01
C LEU A 79 -3.72 8.67 -15.37
N GLU A 80 -4.88 8.58 -16.03
CA GLU A 80 -5.12 9.31 -17.29
C GLU A 80 -5.20 10.82 -17.09
N GLU A 81 -5.64 11.26 -15.91
CA GLU A 81 -5.75 12.67 -15.52
C GLU A 81 -4.46 13.23 -14.88
N ILE A 82 -3.35 12.47 -14.85
CA ILE A 82 -2.08 12.93 -14.28
C ILE A 82 -1.67 14.26 -14.93
N GLY A 83 -1.45 15.27 -14.08
CA GLY A 83 -0.96 16.58 -14.50
C GLY A 83 -2.07 17.56 -14.92
N SER A 84 -3.34 17.14 -14.87
CA SER A 84 -4.49 18.01 -15.10
C SER A 84 -4.63 19.10 -14.03
N SER A 85 -4.22 18.81 -12.79
CA SER A 85 -4.14 19.78 -11.69
C SER A 85 -3.16 19.30 -10.62
N GLU A 86 -2.59 20.24 -9.86
CA GLU A 86 -1.69 19.92 -8.74
C GLU A 86 -2.35 18.96 -7.73
N TYR A 87 -3.65 19.17 -7.47
CA TYR A 87 -4.41 18.34 -6.56
C TYR A 87 -4.53 16.88 -7.03
N ILE A 88 -4.87 16.66 -8.31
CA ILE A 88 -4.97 15.32 -8.88
C ILE A 88 -3.59 14.65 -8.94
N THR A 89 -2.55 15.37 -9.38
CA THR A 89 -1.19 14.84 -9.40
C THR A 89 -0.70 14.37 -8.02
N VAL A 90 -1.00 15.11 -6.95
CA VAL A 90 -0.66 14.68 -5.59
C VAL A 90 -1.37 13.40 -5.21
N LEU A 91 -2.67 13.28 -5.55
CA LEU A 91 -3.43 12.04 -5.32
C LEU A 91 -2.84 10.86 -6.10
N ASP A 92 -2.43 11.06 -7.34
CA ASP A 92 -1.84 10.02 -8.18
C ASP A 92 -0.52 9.52 -7.61
N ILE A 93 0.34 10.45 -7.14
CA ILE A 93 1.60 10.09 -6.47
C ILE A 93 1.31 9.28 -5.21
N LEU A 94 0.36 9.71 -4.38
CA LEU A 94 -0.02 8.98 -3.16
C LEU A 94 -0.60 7.60 -3.47
N MET A 95 -1.40 7.49 -4.54
CA MET A 95 -1.91 6.22 -5.03
C MET A 95 -0.77 5.30 -5.48
N ILE A 96 0.17 5.80 -6.29
CA ILE A 96 1.34 5.04 -6.75
C ILE A 96 2.19 4.56 -5.57
N LEU A 97 2.47 5.44 -4.62
CA LEU A 97 3.26 5.11 -3.44
C LEU A 97 2.54 4.08 -2.55
N GLY A 98 1.24 4.27 -2.34
CA GLY A 98 0.39 3.45 -1.47
C GLY A 98 0.16 2.03 -1.99
N PHE A 99 -0.22 1.92 -3.26
CA PHE A 99 -0.73 0.68 -3.87
C PHE A 99 0.28 -0.04 -4.78
N TYR A 100 1.37 0.61 -5.19
CA TYR A 100 2.37 -0.01 -6.05
C TYR A 100 3.76 -0.02 -5.40
N VAL A 101 4.34 1.15 -5.09
CA VAL A 101 5.73 1.22 -4.62
C VAL A 101 5.92 0.51 -3.28
N GLY A 102 5.09 0.82 -2.27
CA GLY A 102 5.13 0.13 -0.98
C GLY A 102 4.97 -1.39 -1.11
N PRO A 103 3.91 -1.89 -1.77
CA PRO A 103 3.72 -3.33 -2.02
C PRO A 103 4.88 -4.01 -2.76
N ILE A 104 5.42 -3.39 -3.82
CA ILE A 104 6.55 -3.94 -4.58
C ILE A 104 7.80 -4.01 -3.70
N LEU A 105 8.12 -2.95 -2.95
CA LEU A 105 9.26 -2.95 -2.03
C LEU A 105 9.13 -4.03 -0.95
N TYR A 106 7.89 -4.26 -0.47
CA TYR A 106 7.62 -5.34 0.46
C TYR A 106 7.90 -6.72 -0.16
N ILE A 107 7.39 -6.97 -1.36
CA ILE A 107 7.61 -8.23 -2.11
C ILE A 107 9.12 -8.46 -2.32
N LEU A 108 9.86 -7.44 -2.76
CA LEU A 108 11.30 -7.52 -2.95
C LEU A 108 12.04 -7.81 -1.64
N SER A 109 11.65 -7.17 -0.53
CA SER A 109 12.20 -7.46 0.79
C SER A 109 11.93 -8.90 1.21
N PHE A 110 10.72 -9.42 0.96
CA PHE A 110 10.33 -10.79 1.27
C PHE A 110 11.15 -11.81 0.46
N ILE A 111 11.26 -11.62 -0.85
CA ILE A 111 12.04 -12.51 -1.73
C ILE A 111 13.52 -12.52 -1.30
N ARG A 112 14.11 -11.34 -1.06
CA ARG A 112 15.51 -11.23 -0.63
C ARG A 112 15.77 -11.96 0.69
N GLU A 113 14.88 -11.87 1.66
CA GLU A 113 15.03 -12.55 2.95
C GLU A 113 14.97 -14.08 2.79
N ASN A 114 14.03 -14.57 1.99
CA ASN A 114 13.87 -16.01 1.75
C ASN A 114 15.03 -16.60 0.93
N LEU A 115 15.55 -15.88 -0.07
CA LEU A 115 16.74 -16.30 -0.82
C LEU A 115 17.98 -16.38 0.06
N LYS A 116 18.17 -15.43 0.99
CA LYS A 116 19.30 -15.45 1.91
C LYS A 116 19.24 -16.65 2.87
N ARG A 117 18.04 -17.04 3.31
CA ARG A 117 17.85 -18.20 4.20
C ARG A 117 18.15 -19.55 3.53
N ARG A 118 18.08 -19.65 2.20
CA ARG A 118 18.40 -20.89 1.46
C ARG A 118 19.88 -21.09 1.15
N ARG A 119 20.72 -20.07 1.36
CA ARG A 119 22.17 -20.12 1.12
C ARG A 119 22.99 -20.57 2.33
N TYR A 120 22.33 -20.80 3.46
CA TYR A 120 22.89 -21.34 4.69
C TYR A 120 22.09 -22.58 5.08
#